data_AF-A0A7T8QS03-F1
#
_entry.id   AF-A0A7T8QS03-F1
#
_cell.length_a   1.000
_cell.length_b   1.000
_cell.length_c   1.000
_cell.angle_alpha   90.00
_cell.angle_beta   90.00
_cell.angle_gamma   90.00
#
_symmetry.space_group_name_H-M   'P 1'
#
loop_
_entity.id
_entity.type
_entity.pdbx_description
1 polymer ?
#
loop_
_entity_poly.entity_id
_entity_poly.type
_entity_poly.pdbx_seq_one_letter_code
_entity_poly.pdbx_strand_id
1 'polypeptide(L)'
;VSIIEHNQKKSAYLEYSYWVPLYWASDLINQAHVKGFIPASKYVLDIHGEINKVRGECGLLLSYDWISFPWSTPKWSLWHSYSILAQRSLGGSTWTPGRTLTASDPTLSFPSLPPSSFFYNGWLKVAEALLNPFGEDDEDFDTNWMVDRNIQLSYVMVDE
;
A
#
# COMPACT_ATOMS: atom_id res chain seq x y z
N VAL A 1 23.53 -12.74 27.05
CA VAL A 1 23.62 -12.78 25.57
C VAL A 1 22.81 -13.94 25.00
N SER A 2 23.00 -15.19 25.45
CA SER A 2 22.24 -16.36 24.94
C SER A 2 20.72 -16.30 25.13
N ILE A 3 20.23 -15.73 26.23
CA ILE A 3 18.77 -15.58 26.49
C ILE A 3 18.15 -14.51 25.57
N ILE A 4 18.91 -13.45 25.26
CA ILE A 4 18.45 -12.37 24.38
C ILE A 4 18.43 -12.85 22.93
N GLU A 5 19.46 -13.59 22.49
CA GLU A 5 19.47 -14.22 21.17
C GLU A 5 18.39 -15.30 21.03
N HIS A 6 18.08 -16.05 22.09
CA HIS A 6 17.00 -17.04 22.08
C HIS A 6 15.61 -16.37 21.99
N ASN A 7 15.41 -15.24 22.70
CA ASN A 7 14.18 -14.46 22.59
C ASN A 7 14.06 -13.73 21.25
N GLN A 8 15.16 -13.25 20.66
CA GLN A 8 15.16 -12.69 19.32
C GLN A 8 14.88 -13.75 18.24
N LYS A 9 15.41 -14.98 18.39
CA LYS A 9 15.04 -16.09 17.51
C LYS A 9 13.58 -16.49 17.66
N LYS A 10 13.04 -16.54 18.88
CA LYS A 10 11.60 -16.74 19.12
C LYS A 10 10.76 -15.62 18.50
N SER A 11 11.23 -14.37 18.55
CA SER A 11 10.63 -13.20 17.93
C SER A 11 10.65 -13.29 16.40
N ALA A 12 11.73 -13.80 15.80
CA ALA A 12 11.85 -14.00 14.36
C ALA A 12 10.90 -15.09 13.81
N TYR A 13 10.54 -16.10 14.62
CA TYR A 13 9.49 -17.07 14.24
C TYR A 13 8.07 -16.52 14.45
N LEU A 14 7.89 -15.58 15.38
CA LEU A 14 6.63 -14.86 15.58
C LEU A 14 6.39 -13.78 14.49
N GLU A 15 7.46 -13.21 13.95
CA GLU A 15 7.45 -12.19 12.89
C GLU A 15 6.71 -12.63 11.63
N TYR A 16 6.66 -13.94 11.34
CA TYR A 16 6.06 -14.48 10.12
C TYR A 16 4.62 -14.98 10.27
N SER A 17 3.97 -14.81 11.44
CA SER A 17 2.65 -15.40 11.65
C SER A 17 1.70 -14.45 12.38
N TYR A 18 1.13 -13.51 11.61
CA TYR A 18 0.04 -12.62 12.03
C TYR A 18 -1.14 -13.34 12.70
N TRP A 19 -1.31 -14.64 12.42
CA TRP A 19 -2.37 -15.48 12.97
C TRP A 19 -2.09 -15.99 14.40
N VAL A 20 -0.84 -15.95 14.88
CA VAL A 20 -0.47 -16.49 16.20
C VAL A 20 -1.11 -15.70 17.35
N PRO A 21 -1.08 -14.35 17.39
CA PRO A 21 -1.78 -13.59 18.43
C PRO A 21 -3.30 -13.83 18.42
N LEU A 22 -3.91 -13.99 17.24
CA LEU A 22 -5.34 -14.28 17.09
C LEU A 22 -5.71 -15.65 17.65
N TYR A 23 -4.82 -16.64 17.48
CA TYR A 23 -4.96 -17.95 18.09
C TYR A 23 -4.87 -17.88 19.62
N TRP A 24 -3.90 -17.14 20.17
CA TRP A 24 -3.77 -16.94 21.61
C TRP A 24 -4.98 -16.23 22.22
N ALA A 25 -5.53 -15.21 21.53
CA ALA A 25 -6.77 -14.56 21.95
C ALA A 25 -7.95 -15.55 22.00
N SER A 26 -8.06 -16.42 20.99
CA SER A 26 -9.11 -17.44 20.94
C SER A 26 -9.00 -18.45 22.08
N ASP A 27 -7.78 -18.87 22.42
CA ASP A 27 -7.51 -19.76 23.55
C ASP A 27 -7.81 -19.08 24.90
N LEU A 28 -7.43 -17.81 25.07
CA LEU A 28 -7.70 -17.03 26.27
C LEU A 28 -9.22 -16.92 26.56
N ILE A 29 -10.03 -16.74 25.52
CA ILE A 29 -11.49 -16.70 25.64
C ILE A 29 -12.05 -18.04 26.11
N ASN A 30 -11.53 -19.16 25.57
CA ASN A 30 -11.94 -20.50 26.02
C ASN A 30 -11.59 -20.71 27.50
N GLN A 31 -10.39 -20.30 27.91
CA GLN A 31 -10.00 -20.36 29.32
C GLN A 31 -10.89 -19.46 30.20
N ALA A 32 -11.26 -18.27 29.73
CA ALA A 32 -12.16 -17.36 30.45
C ALA A 32 -13.57 -17.96 30.63
N HIS A 33 -14.07 -18.68 29.62
CA HIS A 33 -15.33 -19.41 29.72
C HIS A 33 -15.27 -20.56 30.73
N VAL A 34 -14.21 -21.37 30.69
CA VAL A 34 -14.00 -22.47 31.66
C VAL A 34 -13.89 -21.96 33.09
N LYS A 35 -13.28 -20.78 33.30
CA LYS A 35 -13.18 -20.11 34.60
C LYS A 35 -14.49 -19.44 35.04
N GLY A 36 -15.52 -19.41 34.20
CA GLY A 36 -16.82 -18.81 34.50
C GLY A 36 -16.90 -17.29 34.37
N PHE A 37 -15.88 -16.62 33.83
CA PHE A 37 -15.93 -15.17 33.57
C PHE A 37 -16.94 -14.84 32.45
N ILE A 38 -17.09 -15.74 31.48
CA ILE A 38 -18.07 -15.62 30.40
C ILE A 38 -19.18 -16.65 30.66
N PRO A 39 -20.39 -16.23 31.06
CA PRO A 39 -21.41 -17.13 31.59
C PRO A 39 -22.10 -18.00 30.52
N ALA A 40 -22.23 -17.51 29.27
CA ALA A 40 -22.93 -18.23 28.21
C ALA A 40 -22.00 -18.52 27.02
N SER A 41 -22.05 -19.74 26.51
CA SER A 41 -21.27 -20.17 25.34
C SER A 41 -21.63 -19.39 24.07
N LYS A 42 -22.82 -18.79 24.01
CA LYS A 42 -23.20 -17.88 22.92
C LYS A 42 -22.26 -16.67 22.81
N TYR A 43 -21.90 -16.05 23.93
CA TYR A 43 -20.98 -14.90 23.92
C TYR A 43 -19.57 -15.30 23.44
N VAL A 44 -19.13 -16.52 23.78
CA VAL A 44 -17.85 -17.05 23.28
C VAL A 44 -17.88 -17.17 21.75
N LEU A 45 -18.96 -17.72 21.20
CA LEU A 45 -19.14 -17.85 19.75
C LEU A 45 -19.19 -16.48 19.06
N ASP A 46 -19.89 -15.51 19.64
CA ASP A 46 -19.98 -14.15 19.10
C ASP A 46 -18.59 -13.49 19.07
N ILE A 47 -17.81 -13.58 20.15
CA ILE A 47 -16.45 -13.02 20.22
C ILE A 47 -15.51 -13.73 19.24
N HIS A 48 -15.56 -15.06 19.13
CA HIS A 48 -14.78 -15.79 18.11
C HIS A 48 -15.20 -15.39 16.68
N GLY A 49 -16.48 -15.06 16.48
CA GLY A 49 -16.97 -14.49 15.23
C GLY A 49 -16.26 -13.18 14.87
N GLU A 50 -16.15 -12.25 15.81
CA GLU A 50 -15.44 -10.98 15.60
C GLU A 50 -13.93 -11.17 15.37
N ILE A 51 -13.27 -12.07 16.11
CA ILE A 51 -11.85 -12.41 15.88
C ILE A 51 -11.64 -12.96 14.46
N ASN A 52 -12.54 -13.80 13.97
CA ASN A 52 -12.45 -14.34 12.62
C ASN A 52 -12.65 -13.27 11.54
N LYS A 53 -13.45 -12.24 11.79
CA LYS A 53 -13.54 -11.09 10.87
C LYS A 53 -12.21 -10.36 10.79
N VAL A 54 -11.59 -10.03 11.93
CA VAL A 54 -10.26 -9.39 11.96
C VAL A 54 -9.22 -10.25 11.22
N ARG A 55 -9.23 -11.57 11.46
CA ARG A 55 -8.37 -12.51 10.72
C ARG A 55 -8.61 -12.44 9.20
N GLY A 56 -9.87 -12.35 8.78
CA GLY A 56 -10.26 -12.23 7.38
C GLY A 56 -9.70 -10.97 6.72
N GLU A 57 -9.83 -9.82 7.40
CA GLU A 57 -9.31 -8.54 6.91
C GLU A 57 -7.77 -8.55 6.82
N CYS A 58 -7.06 -9.10 7.82
CA CYS A 58 -5.61 -9.26 7.75
C CYS A 58 -5.19 -10.22 6.61
N GLY A 59 -5.97 -11.29 6.39
CA GLY A 59 -5.73 -12.22 5.27
C GLY A 59 -5.96 -11.57 3.91
N LEU A 60 -6.97 -10.70 3.80
CA LEU A 60 -7.23 -9.91 2.60
C LEU A 60 -6.07 -8.95 2.31
N LEU A 61 -5.58 -8.24 3.33
CA LEU A 61 -4.42 -7.34 3.21
C LEU A 61 -3.18 -8.10 2.69
N LEU A 62 -2.90 -9.28 3.25
CA LEU A 62 -1.81 -10.13 2.76
C LEU A 62 -2.05 -10.66 1.34
N SER A 63 -3.30 -10.89 0.95
CA SER A 63 -3.61 -11.32 -0.42
C SER A 63 -3.35 -10.21 -1.44
N TYR A 64 -3.54 -8.95 -1.07
CA TYR A 64 -3.20 -7.79 -1.90
C TYR A 64 -1.68 -7.63 -2.06
N ASP A 65 -0.91 -7.86 -0.99
CA ASP A 65 0.55 -7.87 -1.06
C ASP A 65 1.08 -9.06 -1.89
N TRP A 66 0.54 -10.26 -1.64
CA TRP A 66 0.94 -11.50 -2.29
C TRP A 66 0.67 -11.51 -3.81
N ILE A 67 -0.46 -10.96 -4.24
CA ILE A 67 -0.83 -10.87 -5.65
C ILE A 67 -0.47 -9.47 -6.16
N SER A 68 0.82 -9.21 -6.27
CA SER A 68 1.31 -8.03 -6.97
C SER A 68 0.94 -8.09 -8.46
N PHE A 69 0.59 -6.93 -9.05
CA PHE A 69 0.30 -6.81 -10.48
C PHE A 69 1.43 -7.44 -11.31
N PRO A 70 1.17 -8.13 -12.44
CA PRO A 70 2.24 -8.70 -13.26
C PRO A 70 3.26 -7.61 -13.60
N TRP A 71 4.51 -7.82 -13.22
CA TRP A 71 5.61 -6.84 -13.28
C TRP A 71 5.77 -6.16 -14.63
N SER A 72 5.40 -6.85 -15.69
CA SER A 72 5.45 -6.38 -17.07
C SER A 72 4.48 -5.22 -17.31
N THR A 73 3.23 -5.34 -16.86
CA THR A 73 2.12 -4.49 -17.30
C THR A 73 2.28 -2.99 -16.96
N PRO A 74 2.62 -2.59 -15.73
CA PRO A 74 2.83 -1.19 -15.39
C PRO A 74 4.03 -0.60 -16.15
N LYS A 75 5.06 -1.41 -16.37
CA LYS A 75 6.27 -1.00 -17.10
C LYS A 75 6.01 -0.74 -18.56
N TRP A 76 5.28 -1.61 -19.26
CA TRP A 76 4.97 -1.40 -20.67
C TRP A 76 4.13 -0.13 -20.87
N SER A 77 3.19 0.13 -19.95
CA SER A 77 2.40 1.37 -19.96
C SER A 77 3.28 2.62 -19.80
N LEU A 78 4.23 2.60 -18.85
CA LEU A 78 5.22 3.66 -18.67
C LEU A 78 6.08 3.87 -19.92
N TRP A 79 6.70 2.81 -20.44
CA TRP A 79 7.51 2.88 -21.66
C TRP A 79 6.73 3.43 -22.86
N HIS A 80 5.47 3.05 -23.01
CA HIS A 80 4.61 3.56 -24.07
C HIS A 80 4.33 5.06 -23.91
N SER A 81 4.03 5.53 -22.70
CA SER A 81 3.81 6.95 -22.43
C SER A 81 5.06 7.81 -22.71
N TYR A 82 6.24 7.36 -22.27
CA TYR A 82 7.50 8.08 -22.49
C TYR A 82 7.92 8.11 -23.96
N SER A 83 7.69 7.02 -24.71
CA SER A 83 8.03 6.98 -26.15
C SER A 83 7.16 7.95 -26.97
N ILE A 84 5.87 8.09 -26.65
CA ILE A 84 4.98 9.08 -27.28
C ILE A 84 5.45 10.52 -26.99
N LEU A 85 5.88 10.80 -25.76
CA LEU A 85 6.40 12.11 -25.39
C LEU A 85 7.74 12.42 -26.08
N ALA A 86 8.65 11.45 -26.12
CA ALA A 86 9.94 11.59 -26.78
C ALA A 86 9.77 11.84 -28.30
N GLN A 87 8.85 11.09 -28.94
CA GLN A 87 8.58 11.26 -30.37
C GLN A 87 7.97 12.63 -30.69
N ARG A 88 7.12 13.18 -29.81
CA ARG A 88 6.58 14.53 -29.95
C ARG A 88 7.61 15.63 -29.69
N SER A 89 8.53 15.42 -28.74
CA SER A 89 9.61 16.37 -28.46
C SER A 89 10.59 16.48 -29.64
N LEU A 90 10.92 15.34 -30.27
CA LEU A 90 11.79 15.31 -31.45
C LEU A 90 11.08 15.79 -32.73
N GLY A 91 9.80 15.46 -32.90
CA GLY A 91 8.96 15.87 -34.04
C GLY A 91 8.39 17.30 -33.96
N GLY A 92 8.57 18.00 -32.83
CA GLY A 92 8.13 19.38 -32.64
C GLY A 92 8.96 20.42 -33.41
N SER A 93 10.12 20.02 -33.93
CA SER A 93 10.78 20.79 -35.00
C SER A 93 9.98 20.59 -36.27
N THR A 94 9.12 21.55 -36.61
CA THR A 94 8.44 21.59 -37.90
C THR A 94 9.53 21.67 -38.97
N TRP A 95 9.94 20.53 -39.52
CA TRP A 95 10.80 20.46 -40.70
C TRP A 95 9.98 20.95 -41.89
N THR A 96 9.85 22.26 -42.03
CA THR A 96 9.42 22.89 -43.29
C THR A 96 10.63 22.94 -44.22
N PRO A 97 10.67 22.16 -45.32
CA PRO A 97 11.78 22.22 -46.26
C PRO A 97 11.74 23.57 -46.97
N GLY A 98 12.74 24.43 -46.73
CA GLY A 98 12.91 25.71 -47.44
C GLY A 98 13.01 26.98 -46.59
N ARG A 99 13.02 26.92 -45.24
CA ARG A 99 13.32 28.10 -44.41
C ARG A 99 14.82 28.29 -44.25
N THR A 100 15.35 29.37 -44.82
CA THR A 100 16.67 29.91 -44.48
C THR A 100 16.63 30.47 -43.07
N LEU A 101 17.28 29.78 -42.13
CA LEU A 101 17.42 30.24 -40.74
C LEU A 101 18.19 31.56 -40.74
N THR A 102 17.53 32.65 -40.36
CA THR A 102 18.21 33.92 -40.05
C THR A 102 18.23 34.08 -38.54
N ALA A 103 19.28 34.73 -38.02
CA ALA A 103 19.60 34.83 -36.58
C ALA A 103 18.52 35.52 -35.69
N SER A 104 17.37 35.87 -36.26
CA SER A 104 16.19 36.45 -35.60
C SER A 104 15.00 35.48 -35.47
N ASP A 105 15.17 34.19 -35.79
CA ASP A 105 14.12 33.21 -35.63
C ASP A 105 13.98 32.77 -34.15
N PRO A 106 12.79 32.86 -33.51
CA PRO A 106 12.57 32.42 -32.14
C PRO A 106 12.41 30.89 -32.08
N THR A 107 13.26 30.17 -32.80
CA THR A 107 13.22 28.70 -32.93
C THR A 107 13.79 27.98 -31.71
N LEU A 108 14.41 28.71 -30.78
CA LEU A 108 14.66 28.22 -29.43
C LEU A 108 13.45 28.50 -28.51
N SER A 109 12.25 28.21 -29.01
CA SER A 109 11.11 28.02 -28.11
C SER A 109 11.39 26.70 -27.39
N PHE A 110 11.67 26.80 -26.08
CA PHE A 110 11.71 25.64 -25.19
C PHE A 110 10.55 24.72 -25.57
N PRO A 111 10.74 23.41 -25.83
CA PRO A 111 9.65 22.55 -26.28
C PRO A 111 8.62 22.51 -25.17
N SER A 112 7.60 23.38 -25.26
CA SER A 112 6.51 23.41 -24.31
C SER A 112 5.73 22.13 -24.54
N LEU A 113 5.73 21.24 -23.54
CA LEU A 113 4.87 20.07 -23.58
C LEU A 113 3.43 20.55 -23.84
N PRO A 114 2.71 19.93 -24.80
CA PRO A 114 1.33 20.33 -25.06
C PRO A 114 0.50 20.10 -23.79
N PRO A 115 -0.48 20.96 -23.49
CA PRO A 115 -1.32 20.84 -22.28
C PRO A 115 -1.96 19.46 -22.10
N SER A 116 -2.26 18.77 -23.20
CA SER A 116 -2.80 17.40 -23.20
C SER A 116 -1.85 16.34 -22.64
N SER A 117 -0.52 16.55 -22.68
CA SER A 117 0.46 15.63 -22.12
C SER A 117 0.41 15.57 -20.59
N PHE A 118 0.08 16.69 -19.94
CA PHE A 118 -0.09 16.74 -18.48
C PHE A 118 -1.25 15.87 -18.02
N PHE A 119 -2.32 15.77 -18.83
CA PHE A 119 -3.47 14.94 -18.52
C PHE A 119 -3.12 13.44 -18.52
N TYR A 120 -2.45 12.95 -19.56
CA TYR A 120 -2.05 11.53 -19.65
C TYR A 120 -1.01 11.14 -18.62
N ASN A 121 0.00 11.99 -18.37
CA ASN A 121 1.01 11.74 -17.36
C ASN A 121 0.45 11.83 -15.95
N GLY A 122 -0.48 12.76 -15.70
CA GLY A 122 -1.17 12.88 -14.42
C GLY A 122 -1.99 11.63 -14.10
N TRP A 123 -2.74 11.10 -15.07
CA TRP A 123 -3.48 9.84 -14.87
C TRP A 123 -2.58 8.65 -14.60
N LEU A 124 -1.43 8.57 -15.28
CA LEU A 124 -0.45 7.52 -15.02
C LEU A 124 0.15 7.64 -13.61
N LYS A 125 0.42 8.86 -13.14
CA LYS A 125 0.93 9.13 -11.79
C LYS A 125 -0.09 8.79 -10.70
N VAL A 126 -1.38 9.07 -10.93
CA VAL A 126 -2.45 8.63 -10.01
C VAL A 126 -2.50 7.11 -9.92
N ALA A 127 -2.38 6.41 -11.06
CA ALA A 127 -2.36 4.94 -11.05
C ALA A 127 -1.12 4.36 -10.35
N GLU A 128 0.02 5.05 -10.42
CA GLU A 128 1.26 4.69 -9.73
C GLU A 128 1.11 4.84 -8.21
N ALA A 129 0.58 5.98 -7.74
CA ALA A 129 0.34 6.24 -6.31
C ALA A 129 -0.65 5.23 -5.70
N LEU A 130 -1.69 4.84 -6.44
CA LEU A 130 -2.67 3.85 -5.96
C LEU A 130 -2.20 2.40 -6.03
N LEU A 131 -1.04 2.12 -6.65
CA LEU A 131 -0.56 0.75 -6.82
C LEU A 131 -0.05 0.15 -5.51
N ASN A 132 0.57 0.96 -4.65
CA ASN A 132 1.03 0.56 -3.33
C ASN A 132 0.72 1.65 -2.29
N PRO A 133 -0.51 1.65 -1.73
CA PRO A 133 -0.96 2.69 -0.81
C PRO A 133 -0.39 2.57 0.62
N PHE A 134 0.57 1.66 0.84
CA PHE A 134 1.20 1.37 2.13
C PHE A 134 2.69 1.76 2.17
N GLY A 135 3.10 2.67 1.28
CA GLY A 135 4.45 3.23 1.27
C GLY A 135 4.64 4.36 2.28
N GLU A 136 5.61 5.23 1.96
CA GLU A 136 5.93 6.44 2.73
C GLU A 136 5.60 7.72 1.94
N ASP A 137 4.88 7.61 0.83
CA ASP A 137 4.49 8.77 0.04
C ASP A 137 3.41 9.58 0.79
N ASP A 138 3.34 10.90 0.52
CA ASP A 138 2.42 11.80 1.22
C ASP A 138 0.93 11.41 1.03
N GLU A 139 0.62 10.68 -0.05
CA GLU A 139 -0.71 10.19 -0.37
C GLU A 139 -1.04 8.80 0.20
N ASP A 140 -0.08 8.13 0.84
CA ASP A 140 -0.25 6.79 1.41
C ASP A 140 -1.03 6.80 2.73
N PHE A 141 -1.52 5.62 3.14
CA PHE A 141 -2.17 5.46 4.43
C PHE A 141 -1.16 5.57 5.59
N ASP A 142 -1.45 6.46 6.55
CA ASP A 142 -0.70 6.53 7.82
C ASP A 142 -1.04 5.34 8.73
N THR A 143 -0.40 4.20 8.45
CA THR A 143 -0.60 2.95 9.17
C THR A 143 -0.12 3.02 10.62
N ASN A 144 0.96 3.77 10.89
CA ASN A 144 1.49 3.96 12.22
C ASN A 144 0.48 4.66 13.12
N TRP A 145 -0.10 5.77 12.64
CA TRP A 145 -1.15 6.48 13.36
C TRP A 145 -2.37 5.60 13.62
N MET A 146 -2.80 4.80 12.63
CA MET A 146 -3.94 3.89 12.80
C MET A 146 -3.69 2.84 13.89
N VAL A 147 -2.48 2.27 13.95
CA VAL A 147 -2.11 1.28 14.96
C VAL A 147 -2.11 1.91 16.35
N ASP A 148 -1.43 3.04 16.53
CA ASP A 148 -1.34 3.73 17.81
C ASP A 148 -2.74 4.11 18.35
N ARG A 149 -3.58 4.68 17.47
CA ARG A 149 -4.96 5.04 17.79
C ARG A 149 -5.78 3.82 18.24
N ASN A 150 -5.70 2.72 17.49
CA ASN A 150 -6.50 1.52 17.77
C ASN A 150 -6.08 0.85 19.07
N ILE A 151 -4.78 0.78 19.36
CA ILE A 151 -4.27 0.25 20.62
C ILE A 151 -4.78 1.12 21.78
N GLN A 152 -4.60 2.44 21.70
CA GLN A 152 -5.03 3.36 22.76
C GLN A 152 -6.54 3.27 23.03
N LEU A 153 -7.36 3.30 21.99
CA LEU A 153 -8.82 3.19 22.12
C LEU A 153 -9.24 1.82 22.67
N SER A 154 -8.58 0.73 22.28
CA SER A 154 -8.92 -0.61 22.77
C SER A 154 -8.67 -0.75 24.27
N TYR A 155 -7.58 -0.16 24.80
CA TYR A 155 -7.31 -0.17 26.23
C TYR A 155 -8.32 0.66 27.00
N VAL A 156 -8.65 1.86 26.49
CA VAL A 156 -9.67 2.73 27.11
C VAL A 156 -11.02 2.03 27.16
N MET A 157 -11.47 1.37 26.07
CA MET A 157 -12.78 0.70 26.04
C MET A 157 -12.90 -0.53 26.95
N VAL A 158 -11.79 -1.17 27.32
CA VAL A 158 -11.80 -2.41 28.11
C VAL A 158 -11.53 -2.14 29.59
N ASP A 159 -10.77 -1.09 29.91
CA ASP A 159 -10.33 -0.78 31.28
C ASP A 159 -11.12 0.36 31.95
N GLU A 160 -11.58 1.36 31.19
CA GLU A 160 -12.43 2.46 31.69
C GLU A 160 -13.94 2.19 31.45
#